data_AF-G9Y677-F1
#
_entry.id   AF-G9Y677-F1
#
_cell.length_a   1.000
_cell.length_b   1.000
_cell.length_c   1.000
_cell.angle_alpha   90.00
_cell.angle_beta   90.00
_cell.angle_gamma   90.00
#
_symmetry.space_group_name_H-M   'P 1'
#
loop_
_entity.id
_entity.type
_entity.pdbx_description
1 polymer ?
#
loop_
_entity_poly.entity_id
_entity_poly.type
_entity_poly.pdbx_seq_one_letter_code
_entity_poly.pdbx_strand_id
1 'polypeptide(L)' 'MKLKAIKPIYIGGDVVVEGREFETNEQHGRELERKGYAVEVEIMDAAEPAEPAEPVEAVNSDKGKKGKK' A
#
# COMPACT_ATOMS: atom_id res chain seq x y z
N MET A 1 -11.47 -8.37 -1.78
CA MET A 1 -10.25 -8.97 -1.24
C MET A 1 -10.01 -8.41 0.15
N LYS A 2 -9.86 -9.27 1.16
CA LYS A 2 -9.58 -8.86 2.54
C LYS A 2 -8.08 -8.86 2.76
N LEU A 3 -7.55 -7.70 3.14
CA LEU A 3 -6.12 -7.51 3.35
C LEU A 3 -5.86 -6.86 4.69
N LYS A 4 -4.65 -7.03 5.21
CA LYS A 4 -4.12 -6.32 6.36
C LYS A 4 -3.06 -5.34 5.90
N ALA A 5 -3.19 -4.08 6.31
CA ALA A 5 -2.24 -3.03 5.98
C ALA A 5 -0.90 -3.28 6.69
N ILE A 6 0.19 -3.22 5.94
CA ILE A 6 1.57 -3.20 6.47
C ILE A 6 2.02 -1.75 6.67
N LYS A 7 1.53 -0.85 5.82
CA LYS A 7 1.82 0.59 5.83
C LYS A 7 0.52 1.39 5.90
N PRO A 8 0.55 2.68 6.30
CA PRO A 8 -0.62 3.53 6.22
C PRO A 8 -1.06 3.71 4.75
N ILE A 9 -2.30 3.34 4.44
CA ILE A 9 -2.89 3.43 3.08
C ILE A 9 -4.10 4.36 3.14
N TYR A 10 -4.15 5.33 2.23
CA TYR A 10 -5.32 6.19 2.08
C TYR A 10 -6.32 5.57 1.10
N ILE A 11 -7.52 5.25 1.59
CA ILE A 11 -8.57 4.59 0.82
C ILE A 11 -9.90 5.29 1.10
N GLY A 12 -10.56 5.81 0.06
CA GLY A 12 -11.93 6.30 0.16
C GLY A 12 -12.16 7.50 1.09
N GLY A 13 -11.12 8.26 1.42
CA GLY A 13 -11.22 9.37 2.38
C GLY A 13 -10.64 9.06 3.76
N ASP A 14 -10.27 7.81 4.02
CA ASP A 14 -9.82 7.35 5.32
C ASP A 14 -8.39 6.77 5.25
N VAL A 15 -7.65 6.87 6.36
CA VAL A 15 -6.29 6.32 6.46
C VAL A 15 -6.36 5.00 7.22
N VAL A 16 -6.16 3.90 6.49
CA VAL A 16 -5.99 2.57 7.08
C VAL A 16 -4.56 2.46 7.58
N VAL A 17 -4.37 2.50 8.90
CA VAL A 17 -3.06 2.36 9.54
C VAL A 17 -2.54 0.93 9.49
N GLU A 18 -1.24 0.76 9.66
CA GLU A 18 -0.59 -0.55 9.76
C GLU A 18 -1.26 -1.46 10.81
N GLY A 19 -1.33 -2.75 10.48
CA GLY A 19 -2.01 -3.76 11.28
C GLY A 19 -3.54 -3.77 11.17
N ARG A 20 -4.17 -2.77 10.52
CA ARG A 20 -5.62 -2.80 10.30
C ARG A 20 -6.02 -3.63 9.10
N GLU A 21 -7.10 -4.37 9.28
CA GLU A 21 -7.75 -5.13 8.23
C GLU A 21 -8.73 -4.23 7.48
N PHE A 22 -8.76 -4.38 6.16
CA PHE A 22 -9.66 -3.64 5.30
C PHE A 22 -10.06 -4.48 4.09
N GLU A 23 -11.19 -4.12 3.49
CA GLU A 23 -11.68 -4.76 2.28
C GLU A 23 -11.51 -3.81 1.10
N THR A 24 -10.95 -4.33 0.01
CA THR A 24 -10.78 -3.59 -1.24
C THR A 24 -11.10 -4.45 -2.45
N ASN A 25 -11.17 -3.84 -3.64
CA ASN A 25 -11.34 -4.58 -4.91
C ASN A 25 -10.12 -5.49 -5.18
N GLU A 26 -10.32 -6.61 -5.86
CA GLU A 26 -9.25 -7.55 -6.22
C GLU A 26 -8.08 -6.90 -6.98
N GLN A 27 -8.36 -6.03 -7.96
CA GLN A 27 -7.30 -5.37 -8.73
C GLN A 27 -6.43 -4.48 -7.84
N HIS A 28 -7.08 -3.70 -6.98
CA HIS A 28 -6.39 -2.83 -6.04
C HIS A 28 -5.63 -3.66 -4.99
N GLY A 29 -6.26 -4.72 -4.46
CA GLY A 29 -5.65 -5.57 -3.47
C GLY A 29 -4.35 -6.21 -3.95
N ARG A 30 -4.37 -6.80 -5.15
CA ARG A 30 -3.16 -7.34 -5.82
C ARG A 30 -2.05 -6.30 -5.99
N GLU A 31 -2.43 -5.05 -6.26
CA GLU A 31 -1.46 -3.96 -6.38
C GLU A 31 -0.81 -3.63 -5.04
N LEU A 32 -1.59 -3.60 -3.96
CA LEU A 32 -1.10 -3.37 -2.60
C LEU A 32 -0.18 -4.50 -2.13
N GLU A 33 -0.52 -5.75 -2.44
CA GLU A 33 0.33 -6.90 -2.14
C GLU A 33 1.65 -6.87 -2.92
N ARG A 34 1.59 -6.65 -4.24
CA ARG A 34 2.80 -6.57 -5.09
C ARG A 34 3.75 -5.47 -4.66
N LYS A 35 3.20 -4.37 -4.14
CA LYS A 35 3.96 -3.23 -3.65
C LYS A 35 4.36 -3.35 -2.17
N GLY A 36 3.92 -4.40 -1.47
CA GLY A 36 4.20 -4.61 -0.04
C GLY A 36 3.52 -3.60 0.90
N TYR A 37 2.37 -3.04 0.50
CA TYR A 37 1.56 -2.17 1.37
C TYR A 37 0.55 -2.96 2.20
N ALA A 38 0.11 -4.13 1.73
CA ALA A 38 -0.85 -4.97 2.42
C ALA A 38 -0.61 -6.45 2.14
N VAL A 39 -1.21 -7.33 2.94
CA VAL A 39 -1.08 -8.80 2.88
C VAL A 39 -2.47 -9.43 2.91
N GLU A 40 -2.71 -10.45 2.10
CA GLU A 40 -3.96 -11.21 2.14
C GLU A 40 -4.16 -11.91 3.49
N VAL A 41 -5.33 -11.68 4.09
CA VAL A 41 -5.72 -12.35 5.33
C VAL A 41 -6.68 -13.48 4.95
N GLU A 42 -6.13 -14.67 4.71
CA GLU A 42 -6.94 -15.89 4.73
C GLU A 42 -7.40 -16.18 6.16
N ILE A 43 -8.66 -16.56 6.33
CA ILE A 43 -9.39 -16.65 7.61
C ILE A 43 -8.89 -17.80 8.50
N MET A 44 -7.68 -18.33 8.27
CA MET A 44 -7.05 -19.31 9.14
C MET A 44 -6.04 -18.61 10.04
N ASP A 45 -6.54 -18.20 11.21
CA ASP A 45 -5.83 -18.04 12.48
C ASP A 45 -4.29 -18.23 12.43
N ALA A 46 -3.56 -17.14 12.72
CA ALA A 46 -2.17 -17.05 13.21
C ALA A 46 -1.06 -16.50 12.29
N ALA A 47 -0.31 -15.56 12.89
CA ALA A 47 1.08 -15.13 12.62
C ALA A 47 1.32 -14.35 11.31
N GLU A 48 2.10 -13.28 11.23
CA GLU A 48 2.93 -12.44 12.11
C GLU A 48 3.14 -11.11 11.33
N PRO A 49 3.40 -9.97 11.98
CA PRO A 49 3.63 -8.70 11.29
C PRO A 49 4.95 -8.77 10.50
N ALA A 50 4.86 -8.88 9.17
CA ALA A 50 6.02 -8.74 8.30
C ALA A 50 6.55 -7.30 8.41
N GLU A 51 7.81 -7.21 8.85
CA GLU A 51 8.58 -6.01 9.14
C GLU A 51 8.57 -4.98 7.98
N PRO A 52 8.66 -3.67 8.26
CA PRO A 52 8.48 -2.64 7.27
C PRO A 52 9.62 -2.68 6.24
N ALA A 53 9.33 -3.14 5.03
CA ALA A 53 10.19 -2.93 3.88
C ALA A 53 10.37 -1.41 3.70
N GLU A 54 11.58 -0.94 3.94
CA GLU A 54 11.99 0.46 3.85
C GLU A 54 11.51 1.09 2.53
N PRO A 55 11.04 2.35 2.54
CA PRO A 55 10.64 3.01 1.31
C PRO A 55 11.88 3.23 0.45
N VAL A 56 11.99 2.51 -0.68
CA VAL A 56 12.86 2.94 -1.77
C VAL A 56 12.29 4.27 -2.28
N GLU A 57 12.95 5.34 -1.88
CA GLU A 57 12.68 6.70 -2.34
C GLU A 57 12.71 6.72 -3.87
N ALA A 58 11.53 6.83 -4.50
CA ALA A 58 11.42 7.30 -5.87
C ALA A 58 11.67 8.82 -5.85
N VAL A 59 12.94 9.14 -5.76
CA VAL A 59 13.55 10.46 -5.91
C VAL A 59 13.19 11.03 -7.30
N ASN A 60 12.35 12.08 -7.28
CA ASN A 60 12.32 13.27 -8.16
C ASN A 60 12.16 13.06 -9.70
N SER A 61 11.38 13.84 -10.46
CA SER A 61 11.13 15.28 -10.36
C SER A 61 9.88 15.65 -11.17
N ASP A 62 8.94 16.36 -10.56
CA ASP A 62 8.13 17.35 -11.26
C ASP A 62 8.96 18.64 -11.37
N LYS A 63 9.21 19.12 -12.59
CA LYS A 63 9.48 20.55 -12.86
C LYS A 63 9.21 20.83 -14.34
N GLY A 64 8.11 21.53 -14.57
CA GLY A 64 7.59 21.85 -15.89
C GLY A 64 8.34 22.90 -16.71
N LYS A 65 7.77 23.13 -17.90
CA LYS A 65 7.79 24.33 -18.76
C LYS A 65 9.03 25.24 -18.71
N LYS A 66 9.70 25.37 -19.87
CA LYS A 66 9.95 26.66 -20.56
C LYS A 66 10.53 26.39 -21.96
N GLY A 67 9.95 27.01 -22.98
CA GLY A 67 10.41 26.90 -24.37
C GLY A 67 11.62 27.78 -24.70
N LYS A 68 11.86 27.86 -26.02
CA LYS A 68 12.65 28.85 -26.78
C LYS A 68 14.09 28.44 -27.11
N LYS A 69 14.29 27.87 -28.30
CA LYS A 69 15.02 28.51 -29.39
C LYS A 69 14.70 27.84 -30.72
#